data_AF-A0A5P1DF22-F1
#
_entry.id   AF-A0A5P1DF22-F1
#
_cell.length_a   1.000
_cell.length_b   1.000
_cell.length_c   1.000
_cell.angle_alpha   90.00
_cell.angle_beta   90.00
_cell.angle_gamma   90.00
#
_symmetry.space_group_name_H-M   'P 1'
#
loop_
_entity.id
_entity.type
_entity.pdbx_description
1 polymer ?
#
loop_
_entity_poly.entity_id
_entity_poly.type
_entity_poly.pdbx_seq_one_letter_code
_entity_poly.pdbx_strand_id
1 'polypeptide(L)' 'MSEPKGVNGYLITQRADGWHLINFHGDSVAGTFPTEQLAIAVAEVFVDEAGHASSKRPKGK' A
#
# COMPACT_ATOMS: atom_id res chain seq x y z
N MET A 1 -2.11 -3.32 -17.94
CA MET A 1 -2.07 -3.72 -16.52
C MET A 1 -0.86 -3.02 -15.93
N SER A 2 -1.02 -2.02 -15.06
CA SER A 2 0.12 -1.46 -14.35
C SER A 2 0.66 -2.45 -13.32
N GLU A 3 1.97 -2.45 -13.14
CA GLU A 3 2.64 -3.35 -12.22
C GLU A 3 2.32 -2.96 -10.76
N PRO A 4 1.97 -3.90 -9.87
CA PRO A 4 1.65 -3.57 -8.50
C PRO A 4 2.89 -3.05 -7.76
N LYS A 5 2.75 -1.92 -7.05
CA LYS A 5 3.85 -1.21 -6.40
C LYS A 5 3.74 -1.28 -4.87
N GLY A 6 4.84 -1.66 -4.20
CA GLY A 6 4.91 -1.62 -2.74
C GLY A 6 5.36 -0.25 -2.23
N VAL A 7 4.56 0.40 -1.38
CA VAL A 7 4.88 1.69 -0.75
C VAL A 7 4.52 1.62 0.72
N ASN A 8 5.49 1.90 1.60
CA ASN A 8 5.30 1.98 3.06
C ASN A 8 4.61 0.75 3.69
N GLY A 9 4.80 -0.45 3.14
CA GLY A 9 4.15 -1.67 3.62
C GLY A 9 2.77 -1.96 3.00
N TYR A 10 2.29 -1.08 2.11
CA TYR A 10 1.07 -1.28 1.33
C TYR A 10 1.38 -1.67 -0.10
N LEU A 11 0.46 -2.42 -0.70
CA LEU A 11 0.45 -2.79 -2.09
C LEU A 11 -0.54 -1.90 -2.85
N ILE A 12 0.00 -1.13 -3.79
CA ILE A 12 -0.75 -0.29 -4.71
C ILE A 12 -0.98 -1.09 -5.98
N THR A 13 -2.24 -1.29 -6.35
CA THR A 13 -2.59 -2.09 -7.53
C THR A 13 -3.80 -1.52 -8.25
N GLN A 14 -3.79 -1.59 -9.58
CA GLN A 14 -4.91 -1.17 -10.41
C GLN A 14 -5.92 -2.32 -10.56
N ARG A 15 -7.17 -2.07 -10.19
CA ARG A 15 -8.32 -2.97 -10.40
C ARG A 15 -9.37 -2.32 -11.31
N ALA A 16 -10.49 -3.01 -11.54
CA ALA A 16 -11.56 -2.56 -12.41
C ALA A 16 -12.14 -1.18 -12.00
N ASP A 17 -12.22 -0.92 -10.70
CA ASP A 17 -12.82 0.30 -10.13
C ASP A 17 -11.83 1.46 -9.94
N GLY A 18 -10.54 1.24 -10.21
CA GLY A 18 -9.46 2.21 -10.00
C GLY A 18 -8.27 1.64 -9.24
N TRP A 19 -7.50 2.53 -8.63
CA TRP A 19 -6.32 2.17 -7.85
C TRP A 19 -6.69 1.84 -6.41
N HIS A 20 -6.24 0.70 -5.92
CA HIS A 20 -6.47 0.25 -4.55
C HIS A 20 -5.18 0.28 -3.74
N LEU A 21 -5.33 0.64 -2.47
CA LEU A 21 -4.28 0.55 -1.46
C LEU A 21 -4.58 -0.62 -0.54
N ILE A 22 -3.79 -1.68 -0.65
CA ILE A 22 -3.99 -2.95 0.05
C ILE A 22 -2.93 -3.09 1.16
N ASN A 23 -3.30 -3.43 2.39
CA ASN A 23 -2.34 -3.69 3.46
C ASN A 23 -1.73 -5.11 3.37
N PHE A 24 -0.80 -5.43 4.27
CA PHE A 24 -0.21 -6.77 4.37
C PHE A 24 -1.23 -7.89 4.67
N HIS A 25 -2.42 -7.53 5.19
CA HIS A 25 -3.51 -8.45 5.49
C HIS A 25 -4.35 -8.79 4.26
N GLY A 26 -4.17 -8.05 3.15
CA GLY A 26 -4.95 -8.20 1.93
C GLY A 26 -6.21 -7.31 1.88
N ASP A 27 -6.40 -6.46 2.89
CA ASP A 27 -7.56 -5.57 2.99
C ASP A 27 -7.29 -4.22 2.34
N SER A 28 -8.33 -3.67 1.71
CA SER A 28 -8.29 -2.31 1.16
C SER A 28 -8.45 -1.33 2.31
N VAL A 29 -7.39 -0.59 2.63
CA VAL A 29 -7.38 0.34 3.77
C VAL A 29 -7.98 1.71 3.44
N ALA A 30 -8.18 1.98 2.15
CA ALA A 30 -8.80 3.19 1.64
C ALA A 30 -9.75 2.88 0.48
N GLY A 31 -10.52 3.91 0.10
CA GLY A 31 -11.32 3.89 -1.13
C GLY A 31 -10.46 3.84 -2.39
N THR A 32 -11.11 3.73 -3.55
CA THR A 32 -10.42 3.72 -4.84
C THR A 32 -9.86 5.10 -5.19
N PHE A 33 -8.68 5.10 -5.79
CA PHE A 33 -8.03 6.30 -6.30
C PHE A 33 -8.11 6.36 -7.82
N PRO A 34 -8.24 7.56 -8.41
CA PRO A 34 -8.31 7.72 -9.85
C PRO A 34 -6.95 7.53 -10.54
N THR A 35 -5.84 7.76 -9.84
CA THR A 35 -4.47 7.63 -10.39
C THR A 35 -3.52 6.93 -9.42
N GLU A 36 -2.47 6.32 -9.96
CA GLU A 36 -1.41 5.67 -9.18
C GLU A 36 -0.76 6.64 -8.20
N GLN A 37 -0.46 7.87 -8.66
CA GLN A 37 0.23 8.89 -7.88
C GLN A 37 -0.55 9.30 -6.63
N LEU A 38 -1.89 9.34 -6.72
CA LEU A 38 -2.75 9.60 -5.57
C LEU A 38 -2.66 8.46 -4.55
N ALA A 39 -2.73 7.21 -5.01
CA ALA A 39 -2.56 6.06 -4.14
C ALA A 39 -1.16 6.01 -3.49
N ILE A 40 -0.11 6.39 -4.24
CA ILE A 40 1.26 6.49 -3.73
C ILE A 40 1.36 7.57 -2.66
N ALA A 41 0.92 8.79 -2.96
CA ALA A 41 1.01 9.90 -2.00
C ALA A 41 0.29 9.58 -0.70
N VAL A 42 -0.87 8.90 -0.78
CA VAL A 42 -1.58 8.41 0.41
C VAL A 42 -0.78 7.34 1.11
N ALA A 43 -0.29 6.30 0.42
CA ALA A 43 0.53 5.26 1.04
C ALA A 43 1.79 5.79 1.75
N GLU A 44 2.43 6.83 1.19
CA GLU A 44 3.62 7.47 1.75
C GLU A 44 3.35 8.16 3.08
N VAL A 45 2.19 8.81 3.24
CA VAL A 45 1.81 9.51 4.48
C VAL A 45 0.99 8.65 5.43
N PHE A 46 0.34 7.60 4.92
CA PHE A 46 -0.56 6.76 5.67
C PHE A 46 0.26 5.82 6.56
N VAL A 47 0.35 6.19 7.83
CA VAL A 47 0.96 5.39 8.90
C VAL A 47 -0.19 4.72 9.65
N ASP A 48 -0.40 3.43 9.37
CA ASP A 48 -1.31 2.62 10.18
C ASP A 48 -0.57 2.24 11.47
N GLU A 49 -1.12 2.61 12.64
CA GLU A 49 -0.51 2.26 13.93
C GLU A 49 -0.45 0.74 14.14
N ALA A 50 -1.35 -0.04 13.51
CA ALA A 50 -1.29 -1.51 13.52
C ALA A 50 -0.36 -2.10 12.42
N GLY A 51 -0.04 -1.30 11.40
CA GLY A 51 0.78 -1.62 10.23
C GLY A 51 2.18 -1.04 10.29
N HIS A 52 2.53 -0.31 11.35
CA HIS A 52 3.91 -0.04 11.73
C HIS A 52 4.56 -1.32 12.31
N ALA A 53 4.36 -2.45 11.63
CA ALA A 53 5.41 -3.45 11.50
C ALA A 53 6.54 -2.78 10.72
N SER A 54 7.28 -1.93 11.45
CA SER A 54 8.60 -1.45 11.09
C SER A 54 9.29 -2.60 10.40
N SER A 55 9.50 -2.47 9.09
CA SER A 55 10.35 -3.37 8.33
C SER A 55 11.81 -3.15 8.73
N LYS A 56 12.10 -3.08 10.03
CA LYS A 56 13.30 -3.69 10.58
C LYS A 56 13.01 -5.18 10.64
N ARG A 57 13.18 -5.85 9.50
CA ARG A 57 13.51 -7.27 9.52
C ARG A 57 15.00 -7.33 9.83
N PRO A 58 15.47 -7.56 11.08
CA PRO A 58 16.86 -7.94 11.28
C PRO A 58 17.00 -9.29 10.59
N LYS A 59 17.67 -9.31 9.43
CA LYS A 59 18.12 -10.54 8.82
C LYS A 59 19.32 -11.03 9.64
N GLY A 60 19.03 -11.54 10.84
CA GLY A 60 19.99 -12.31 11.61
C GLY A 60 20.06 -13.72 11.05
N LYS A 61 21.20 -14.06 10.45
CA LYS A 61 21.86 -15.35 10.56
C LYS A 61 23.33 -15.17 10.25
#